data_AF-A0AAD3M9W5-F1
#
_entry.id   AF-A0AAD3M9W5-F1
#
_cell.length_a   1.000
_cell.length_b   1.000
_cell.length_c   1.000
_cell.angle_alpha   90.00
_cell.angle_beta   90.00
_cell.angle_gamma   90.00
#
_symmetry.space_group_name_H-M   'P 1'
#
loop_
_entity.id
_entity.type
_entity.pdbx_description
1 polymer ?
#
loop_
_entity_poly.entity_id
_entity_poly.type
_entity_poly.pdbx_seq_one_letter_code
_entity_poly.pdbx_strand_id
1 'polypeptide(L)'
;ASEEVSKCLVSMKEILYGSNDKEPHTETVAQLAQELYNSGLLIALVENLQVIDFEGKKDVCQIFNNILRRQIGTRSPTVEYFCSHQEVLFILLKG
;
A
#
# COMPACT_ATOMS: atom_id res chain seq x y z
N ALA A 1 10.99 -4.60 -15.61
CA ALA A 1 9.53 -4.51 -15.39
C ALA A 1 9.09 -5.33 -14.17
N SER A 2 8.78 -6.63 -14.27
CA SER A 2 8.25 -7.41 -13.12
C SER A 2 9.20 -7.45 -11.92
N GLU A 3 10.50 -7.69 -12.15
CA GLU A 3 11.50 -7.77 -11.08
C GLU A 3 11.70 -6.42 -10.36
N GLU A 4 11.56 -5.31 -11.07
CA GLU A 4 11.65 -3.96 -10.49
C GLU A 4 10.44 -3.67 -9.61
N VAL A 5 9.24 -4.07 -10.02
CA VAL A 5 8.02 -3.96 -9.21
C VAL A 5 8.17 -4.77 -7.92
N SER A 6 8.61 -6.02 -8.00
CA SER A 6 8.84 -6.86 -6.81
C SER A 6 9.86 -6.21 -5.86
N LYS A 7 10.98 -5.68 -6.38
CA LYS A 7 11.97 -4.94 -5.58
C LYS A 7 11.37 -3.71 -4.90
N CYS A 8 10.56 -2.92 -5.63
CA CYS A 8 9.87 -1.77 -5.05
C CYS A 8 8.89 -2.16 -3.94
N LEU A 9 8.10 -3.23 -4.13
CA LEU A 9 7.15 -3.72 -3.13
C LEU A 9 7.86 -4.19 -1.86
N VAL A 10 8.99 -4.87 -1.99
CA VAL A 10 9.82 -5.28 -0.84
C VAL A 10 10.33 -4.05 -0.10
N SER A 11 10.90 -3.06 -0.79
CA SER A 11 11.37 -1.82 -0.17
C SER A 11 10.24 -1.06 0.55
N MET A 12 9.05 -0.99 -0.04
CA MET A 12 7.88 -0.38 0.60
C MET A 12 7.49 -1.12 1.87
N LYS A 13 7.51 -2.47 1.86
CA LYS A 13 7.28 -3.27 3.06
C LYS A 13 8.29 -3.00 4.15
N GLU A 14 9.58 -2.92 3.82
CA GLU A 14 10.62 -2.61 4.81
C GLU A 14 10.39 -1.25 5.46
N ILE A 15 9.93 -0.26 4.70
CA ILE A 15 9.55 1.05 5.27
C ILE A 15 8.35 0.91 6.24
N LEU A 16 7.34 0.12 5.88
CA LEU A 16 6.08 0.00 6.65
C LEU A 16 6.18 -0.90 7.88
N TYR A 17 6.99 -1.95 7.82
CA TYR A 17 7.13 -2.97 8.86
C TYR A 17 8.45 -2.86 9.63
N GLY A 18 9.40 -2.07 9.13
CA GLY A 18 10.77 -2.04 9.63
C GLY A 18 11.61 -3.17 9.04
N SER A 19 12.93 -3.06 9.21
CA SER A 19 13.88 -4.13 8.92
C SER A 19 14.23 -4.87 10.22
N ASN A 20 14.89 -6.03 10.13
CA ASN A 20 15.20 -6.90 11.29
C ASN A 20 15.89 -6.22 12.49
N ASP A 21 16.47 -5.03 12.32
CA ASP A 21 17.19 -4.28 13.36
C ASP A 21 16.58 -2.91 13.70
N LYS A 22 15.53 -2.45 13.00
CA LYS A 22 14.98 -1.09 13.17
C LYS A 22 13.47 -1.05 13.01
N GLU A 23 12.81 -0.48 14.02
CA GLU A 23 11.39 -0.13 13.95
C GLU A 23 11.13 0.86 12.80
N PRO A 24 9.94 0.79 12.16
CA PRO A 24 9.59 1.67 11.07
C PRO A 24 9.57 3.13 11.52
N HIS A 25 10.32 3.99 10.83
CA HIS A 25 10.37 5.41 11.13
C HIS A 25 9.03 6.05 10.73
N THR A 26 8.28 6.55 11.72
CA THR A 26 6.90 7.05 11.54
C THR A 26 6.80 8.16 10.48
N GLU A 27 7.83 9.00 10.37
CA GLU A 27 7.95 10.03 9.34
C GLU A 27 8.04 9.45 7.92
N THR A 28 8.88 8.44 7.71
CA THR A 28 9.03 7.79 6.40
C THR A 28 7.77 7.03 6.00
N VAL A 29 7.11 6.38 6.96
CA VAL A 29 5.78 5.78 6.75
C VAL A 29 4.74 6.83 6.37
N ALA A 30 4.79 8.01 6.99
CA ALA A 30 3.90 9.11 6.66
C ALA A 30 4.09 9.61 5.23
N GLN A 31 5.35 9.82 4.83
CA GLN A 31 5.71 10.24 3.47
C GLN A 31 5.30 9.19 2.44
N LEU A 32 5.60 7.91 2.68
CA LEU A 32 5.22 6.83 1.78
C LEU A 32 3.70 6.74 1.62
N ALA A 33 2.94 6.79 2.70
CA ALA A 33 1.48 6.76 2.62
C ALA A 33 0.92 7.96 1.85
N GLN A 34 1.47 9.15 2.07
CA GLN A 34 1.05 10.35 1.37
C GLN A 34 1.33 10.25 -0.14
N GLU A 35 2.51 9.77 -0.52
CA GLU A 35 2.86 9.55 -1.93
C GLU A 35 2.00 8.47 -2.58
N LEU A 36 1.64 7.40 -1.86
CA LEU A 36 0.71 6.38 -2.34
C LEU A 36 -0.67 6.96 -2.69
N TYR A 37 -1.16 7.94 -1.93
CA TYR A 37 -2.42 8.62 -2.21
C TYR A 37 -2.28 9.63 -3.34
N ASN A 38 -1.22 10.46 -3.33
CA ASN A 38 -0.98 11.51 -4.32
C ASN A 38 -0.78 10.94 -5.73
N SER A 39 -0.04 9.84 -5.84
CA SER A 39 0.25 9.18 -7.11
C SER A 39 -0.88 8.28 -7.59
N GLY A 40 -1.86 7.96 -6.74
CA GLY A 40 -2.87 6.93 -7.02
C GLY A 40 -2.28 5.52 -7.13
N LEU A 41 -1.01 5.32 -6.74
CA LEU A 41 -0.32 4.04 -6.86
C LEU A 41 -1.04 2.94 -6.08
N LEU A 42 -1.68 3.26 -4.96
CA LEU A 42 -2.46 2.29 -4.20
C LEU A 42 -3.62 1.69 -5.02
N ILE A 43 -4.31 2.51 -5.80
CA ILE A 43 -5.41 2.08 -6.67
C ILE A 43 -4.84 1.30 -7.85
N ALA A 44 -3.76 1.82 -8.47
CA ALA A 44 -3.10 1.16 -9.59
C ALA A 44 -2.60 -0.25 -9.24
N LEU A 45 -2.08 -0.46 -8.03
CA LEU A 45 -1.64 -1.78 -7.55
C LEU A 45 -2.82 -2.76 -7.41
N VAL A 46 -4.00 -2.28 -7.02
CA VAL A 46 -5.22 -3.08 -6.91
C VAL A 46 -5.77 -3.42 -8.30
N GLU A 47 -5.83 -2.44 -9.21
CA GLU A 47 -6.29 -2.64 -10.59
C GLU A 47 -5.40 -3.62 -11.36
N ASN A 48 -4.09 -3.51 -11.15
CA ASN A 48 -3.10 -4.38 -11.80
C ASN A 48 -2.78 -5.62 -10.98
N LEU A 49 -3.53 -5.90 -9.90
CA LEU A 49 -3.23 -7.04 -9.03
C LEU A 49 -3.19 -8.35 -9.81
N GLN A 50 -4.04 -8.51 -10.84
CA GLN A 50 -4.10 -9.74 -11.64
C GLN A 50 -2.80 -10.06 -12.39
N VAL A 51 -2.07 -9.04 -12.87
CA VAL A 51 -0.83 -9.18 -13.63
C VAL A 51 0.43 -9.29 -12.75
N ILE A 52 0.30 -9.00 -11.45
CA ILE A 52 1.38 -9.18 -10.48
C ILE A 52 1.57 -10.68 -10.18
N ASP A 53 2.82 -11.09 -10.00
CA ASP A 53 3.17 -12.45 -9.63
C ASP A 53 2.62 -12.83 -8.23
N PHE A 54 2.63 -14.11 -7.90
CA PHE A 54 2.03 -14.61 -6.66
C PHE A 54 2.66 -13.99 -5.40
N GLU A 55 3.98 -13.77 -5.40
CA GLU A 55 4.69 -13.20 -4.26
C GLU A 55 4.45 -11.69 -4.17
N GLY A 56 4.50 -10.99 -5.30
CA GLY A 56 4.13 -9.57 -5.37
C GLY A 56 2.69 -9.31 -4.90
N LYS A 57 1.72 -10.18 -5.22
CA LYS A 57 0.34 -10.08 -4.71
C LYS A 57 0.28 -10.11 -3.19
N LYS A 58 1.07 -11.00 -2.57
CA LYS A 58 1.17 -11.09 -1.11
C LYS A 58 1.74 -9.79 -0.53
N ASP A 59 2.76 -9.23 -1.15
CA ASP A 59 3.37 -7.97 -0.72
C ASP A 59 2.41 -6.77 -0.85
N VAL A 60 1.70 -6.65 -1.97
CA VAL A 60 0.66 -5.63 -2.17
C VAL A 60 -0.40 -5.72 -1.08
N CYS A 61 -0.91 -6.93 -0.80
CA CYS A 61 -1.87 -7.15 0.28
C CYS A 61 -1.32 -6.72 1.65
N GLN A 62 -0.05 -6.98 1.94
CA GLN A 62 0.58 -6.56 3.20
C GLN A 62 0.72 -5.04 3.30
N ILE A 63 1.12 -4.38 2.22
CA ILE A 63 1.24 -2.92 2.14
C ILE A 63 -0.13 -2.28 2.34
N PHE A 64 -1.12 -2.72 1.55
CA PHE A 64 -2.50 -2.24 1.58
C PHE A 64 -3.10 -2.34 2.98
N ASN A 65 -2.95 -3.48 3.65
CA ASN A 65 -3.47 -3.68 4.99
C ASN A 65 -2.77 -2.82 6.04
N ASN A 66 -1.46 -2.59 5.91
CA ASN A 66 -0.70 -1.76 6.85
C ASN A 66 -1.18 -0.31 6.80
N ILE A 67 -1.23 0.27 5.59
CA ILE A 67 -1.69 1.66 5.43
C ILE A 67 -3.16 1.80 5.81
N LEU A 68 -4.02 0.83 5.46
CA LEU A 68 -5.45 0.89 5.80
C LEU A 68 -5.71 0.93 7.31
N ARG A 69 -4.89 0.23 8.10
CA ARG A 69 -4.96 0.23 9.56
C ARG A 69 -4.30 1.46 10.19
N ARG A 70 -3.62 2.29 9.41
CA ARG A 70 -2.89 3.45 9.91
C ARG A 70 -3.86 4.53 10.37
N GLN A 71 -3.66 4.99 11.60
CA GLN A 71 -4.41 6.08 12.20
C GLN A 71 -3.50 7.26 12.49
N ILE A 72 -4.01 8.47 12.26
CA ILE A 72 -3.36 9.73 12.64
C ILE A 72 -4.31 10.44 13.60
N GLY A 73 -4.03 10.33 14.90
CA GLY A 73 -4.97 10.73 15.94
C GLY A 73 -6.22 9.86 15.91
N THR A 74 -7.39 10.45 15.68
CA THR A 74 -8.68 9.76 15.54
C THR A 74 -9.09 9.50 14.10
N ARG A 75 -8.26 9.92 13.12
CA ARG A 75 -8.58 9.82 11.69
C ARG A 75 -7.88 8.63 11.05
N SER A 76 -8.52 8.05 10.05
CA SER A 76 -7.98 6.97 9.22
C SER A 76 -7.83 7.48 7.79
N PRO A 77 -6.67 8.03 7.40
CA PRO A 77 -6.49 8.69 6.11
C PRO A 77 -6.83 7.80 4.91
N THR A 78 -6.50 6.51 4.99
CA THR A 78 -6.79 5.55 3.92
C THR A 78 -8.28 5.29 3.75
N VAL A 79 -9.03 5.27 4.86
CA VAL A 79 -10.49 5.10 4.81
C VAL A 79 -11.11 6.33 4.14
N GLU A 80 -10.67 7.53 4.52
CA GLU A 80 -11.12 8.77 3.89
C GLU A 80 -10.76 8.80 2.39
N TYR A 81 -9.57 8.32 2.02
CA TYR A 81 -9.14 8.20 0.63
C TYR A 81 -10.01 7.22 -0.19
N PHE A 82 -10.43 6.09 0.40
CA PHE A 82 -11.36 5.17 -0.28
C PHE A 82 -12.79 5.68 -0.32
N CYS A 83 -13.20 6.52 0.63
CA CYS A 83 -14.49 7.19 0.54
C CYS A 83 -14.57 8.11 -0.69
N SER A 84 -13.45 8.71 -1.12
CA SER A 84 -13.38 9.49 -2.36
C SER A 84 -13.10 8.65 -3.62
N HIS A 85 -12.58 7.43 -3.48
CA HIS A 85 -12.24 6.50 -4.57
C HIS A 85 -12.94 5.14 -4.40
N GLN A 86 -14.27 5.17 -4.37
CA GLN A 86 -15.08 3.97 -4.08
C GLN A 86 -14.93 2.87 -5.14
N GLU A 87 -14.51 3.22 -6.36
CA GLU A 87 -14.23 2.30 -7.45
C GLU A 87 -13.25 1.20 -7.04
N VAL A 88 -12.26 1.51 -6.20
CA VAL A 88 -11.26 0.54 -5.76
C VAL A 88 -11.89 -0.61 -4.96
N LEU A 89 -12.96 -0.32 -4.20
CA LEU A 89 -13.70 -1.34 -3.45
C LEU A 89 -14.44 -2.29 -4.39
N PHE A 90 -15.00 -1.77 -5.49
CA PHE A 90 -15.65 -2.59 -6.51
C PHE A 90 -14.66 -3.43 -7.31
N ILE A 91 -13.45 -2.90 -7.57
CA ILE A 91 -12.37 -3.64 -8.20
C ILE A 91 -11.94 -4.80 -7.29
N LEU A 92 -11.69 -4.53 -6.01
CA LEU A 92 -11.37 -5.57 -5.02
C LEU A 92 -12.47 -6.64 -4.91
N LEU A 93 -13.74 -6.24 -4.99
CA LEU A 93 -14.88 -7.16 -4.92
C LEU A 93 -14.97 -8.06 -6.17
N LYS A 94 -14.55 -7.55 -7.34
CA LYS A 94 -14.61 -8.29 -8.61
C LYS A 94 -13.57 -9.40 -8.72
N GLY A 95 -12.45 -9.29 -7.99
CA GLY A 95 -11.35 -10.27 -8.00
C GLY A 95 -10.54 -10.26 -9.29
#